data_AF-A0A2Z3GD40-F1
#
_entry.id   AF-A0A2Z3GD40-F1
#
_cell.length_a   1.000
_cell.length_b   1.000
_cell.length_c   1.000
_cell.angle_alpha   90.00
_cell.angle_beta   90.00
_cell.angle_gamma   90.00
#
_symmetry.space_group_name_H-M   'P 1'
#
loop_
_entity.id
_entity.type
_entity.pdbx_description
1 polymer ?
#
loop_
_entity_poly.entity_id
_entity_poly.type
_entity_poly.pdbx_seq_one_letter_code
_entity_poly.pdbx_strand_id
1 'polypeptide(L)' 'MSAALTRCERTERRNQRLRDAFYAHYTNLPRPRKYSREYVIAQLSEEYHLSLRTVERILYRK' A
#
# COMPACT_ATOMS: atom_id res chain seq x y z
N MET A 1 -10.54 -17.24 -22.82
CA MET A 1 -9.10 -16.94 -22.92
C MET A 1 -8.76 -15.84 -21.94
N SER A 2 -8.00 -16.13 -20.88
CA SER A 2 -7.58 -15.14 -19.90
C SER A 2 -6.45 -14.32 -20.50
N ALA A 3 -6.68 -13.05 -20.85
CA ALA A 3 -5.61 -12.17 -21.30
C ALA A 3 -4.53 -12.10 -20.20
N ALA A 4 -3.29 -12.44 -20.55
CA ALA A 4 -2.17 -12.34 -19.62
C ALA A 4 -1.98 -10.85 -19.28
N LEU A 5 -2.27 -10.48 -18.02
CA LEU A 5 -2.07 -9.12 -17.56
C LEU A 5 -0.62 -8.70 -17.82
N THR A 6 -0.48 -7.53 -18.42
CA THR A 6 0.81 -6.88 -18.65
C THR A 6 1.51 -6.63 -17.32
N ARG A 7 2.84 -6.52 -17.34
CA ARG A 7 3.64 -6.22 -16.14
C ARG A 7 3.16 -4.94 -15.43
N CYS A 8 2.69 -3.95 -16.20
CA CYS A 8 2.16 -2.70 -15.68
C CYS A 8 0.86 -2.93 -14.88
N GLU A 9 -0.09 -3.69 -15.42
CA GLU A 9 -1.36 -3.97 -14.74
C GLU A 9 -1.17 -4.77 -13.45
N ARG A 10 -0.23 -5.74 -13.45
CA ARG A 10 0.10 -6.49 -12.23
C ARG A 10 0.69 -5.58 -11.16
N THR A 11 1.55 -4.65 -11.57
CA THR A 11 2.17 -3.67 -10.67
C THR A 11 1.11 -2.75 -10.07
N GLU A 12 0.19 -2.24 -10.90
CA GLU A 12 -0.86 -1.35 -10.41
C GLU A 12 -1.86 -2.07 -9.51
N ARG A 13 -2.25 -3.31 -9.84
CA ARG A 13 -3.08 -4.13 -8.93
C ARG A 13 -2.43 -4.33 -7.56
N ARG A 14 -1.12 -4.58 -7.51
CA ARG A 14 -0.40 -4.68 -6.22
C ARG A 14 -0.41 -3.34 -5.48
N ASN A 15 -0.12 -2.24 -6.18
CA ASN A 15 -0.13 -0.90 -5.58
C ASN A 15 -1.51 -0.54 -5.04
N GLN A 16 -2.58 -0.90 -5.76
CA GLN A 16 -3.95 -0.67 -5.33
C GLN A 16 -4.28 -1.46 -4.06
N ARG A 17 -3.93 -2.75 -4.00
CA ARG A 17 -4.10 -3.55 -2.78
C ARG A 17 -3.40 -2.94 -1.56
N LEU A 18 -2.22 -2.37 -1.75
CA LEU A 18 -1.48 -1.69 -0.68
C LEU A 18 -2.23 -0.43 -0.21
N ARG A 19 -2.76 0.38 -1.14
CA ARG A 19 -3.60 1.54 -0.81
C ARG A 19 -4.84 1.11 -0.04
N ASP A 20 -5.52 0.06 -0.49
CA ASP A 20 -6.75 -0.45 0.14
C ASP A 20 -6.47 -0.90 1.58
N ALA A 21 -5.38 -1.64 1.81
CA ALA A 21 -4.94 -2.03 3.16
C ALA A 21 -4.61 -0.81 4.03
N PHE A 22 -3.90 0.18 3.49
CA PHE A 22 -3.63 1.42 4.21
C PHE A 22 -4.91 2.11 4.68
N TYR A 23 -5.90 2.25 3.80
CA TYR A 23 -7.17 2.87 4.16
C TYR A 23 -7.96 2.03 5.17
N ALA A 24 -8.01 0.71 5.00
CA ALA A 24 -8.72 -0.19 5.91
C ALA A 24 -8.15 -0.17 7.34
N HIS A 25 -6.82 -0.22 7.47
CA HIS A 25 -6.16 -0.37 8.78
C HIS A 25 -5.89 0.95 9.50
N TYR A 26 -5.73 2.06 8.77
CA TYR A 26 -5.26 3.31 9.39
C TYR A 26 -6.21 4.49 9.22
N THR A 27 -7.13 4.44 8.25
CA THR A 27 -7.97 5.62 7.92
C THR A 27 -9.46 5.39 8.20
N ASN A 28 -10.01 4.27 7.77
CA ASN A 28 -11.45 3.99 7.79
C ASN A 28 -11.95 3.34 9.08
N LEU A 29 -11.12 3.26 10.11
CA LEU A 29 -11.52 2.72 11.40
C LEU A 29 -12.49 3.68 12.11
N PRO A 30 -13.52 3.17 12.82
CA PRO A 30 -14.48 4.02 13.55
C PRO A 30 -13.84 4.87 14.65
N ARG A 31 -12.64 4.49 15.12
CA ARG A 31 -11.79 5.29 16.02
C ARG A 31 -10.33 5.11 15.58
N PRO A 32 -9.85 5.90 14.60
CA PRO A 32 -8.51 5.72 14.07
C PRO A 32 -7.48 6.14 15.11
N ARG A 33 -6.54 5.25 15.41
CA ARG A 33 -5.35 5.60 16.19
C ARG A 33 -4.43 6.42 15.31
N LYS A 34 -3.84 7.49 15.87
CA LYS A 34 -2.82 8.27 15.17
C LYS A 34 -1.51 7.49 15.20
N TYR A 35 -1.17 6.86 14.09
CA TYR A 35 0.15 6.24 13.89
C TYR A 35 1.09 7.23 13.22
N SER A 36 2.39 7.14 13.53
CA SER A 36 3.39 7.92 12.80
C SER A 36 3.48 7.42 11.36
N ARG A 37 3.91 8.30 10.47
CA ARG A 37 4.15 7.94 9.07
C ARG A 37 5.21 6.85 8.94
N GLU A 38 6.31 6.91 9.71
CA GLU A 38 7.35 5.87 9.64
C GLU A 38 6.81 4.52 10.06
N TYR A 39 5.98 4.48 11.10
CA TYR A 39 5.37 3.24 11.59
C TYR A 39 4.52 2.58 10.49
N VAL A 40 3.63 3.34 9.86
CA VAL A 40 2.74 2.81 8.80
C VAL A 40 3.55 2.31 7.60
N ILE A 41 4.57 3.07 7.18
CA ILE A 41 5.44 2.68 6.06
C ILE A 41 6.22 1.41 6.39
N ALA A 42 6.78 1.31 7.61
CA ALA A 42 7.51 0.12 8.05
C ALA A 42 6.63 -1.12 8.06
N GLN A 43 5.43 -1.02 8.64
CA GLN A 43 4.51 -2.15 8.73
C GLN A 43 4.07 -2.64 7.33
N LEU A 44 3.70 -1.73 6.42
CA LEU A 44 3.31 -2.10 5.06
C LEU A 44 4.50 -2.56 4.20
N SER A 45 5.72 -2.10 4.50
CA SER A 45 6.95 -2.54 3.84
C SER A 45 7.25 -4.00 4.14
N GLU A 46 7.10 -4.41 5.40
CA GLU A 46 7.24 -5.80 5.82
C GLU A 46 6.14 -6.68 5.23
N GLU A 47 4.88 -6.25 5.31
CA GLU A 47 3.72 -7.02 4.84
C GLU A 47 3.74 -7.29 3.33
N TYR A 48 4.14 -6.30 2.53
CA TYR A 48 4.15 -6.41 1.07
C TYR A 48 5.54 -6.76 0.50
N HIS A 49 6.55 -6.96 1.35
CA HIS A 49 7.95 -7.18 0.98
C HIS A 49 8.48 -6.14 -0.03
N LEU A 50 8.11 -4.88 0.18
CA LEU A 50 8.57 -3.75 -0.63
C LEU A 50 9.57 -2.92 0.18
N SER A 51 10.41 -2.13 -0.48
CA SER A 51 11.24 -1.16 0.24
C SER A 51 10.39 -0.03 0.81
N LEU A 52 10.80 0.52 1.96
CA LEU A 52 10.18 1.70 2.59
C LEU A 52 9.95 2.83 1.59
N ARG A 53 10.97 3.14 0.78
CA ARG A 53 10.92 4.17 -0.28
C ARG A 53 9.84 3.88 -1.33
N THR A 54 9.62 2.61 -1.66
CA THR A 54 8.58 2.22 -2.65
C THR A 54 7.19 2.38 -2.07
N VAL A 55 6.97 1.93 -0.82
CA VAL A 55 5.70 2.10 -0.11
C VAL A 55 5.37 3.57 0.05
N GLU A 56 6.34 4.37 0.51
CA GLU A 56 6.21 5.81 0.65
C GLU A 56 5.81 6.48 -0.67
N ARG A 57 6.44 6.07 -1.78
CA ARG A 57 6.11 6.56 -3.11
C ARG A 57 4.68 6.21 -3.53
N ILE A 58 4.23 4.99 -3.24
CA ILE A 58 2.88 4.52 -3.62
C ILE A 58 1.79 5.28 -2.85
N LEU A 59 2.05 5.61 -1.57
CA LEU A 59 1.06 6.20 -0.68
C LEU A 59 1.04 7.73 -0.70
N TYR A 60 2.21 8.38 -0.75
CA TYR A 60 2.33 9.82 -0.44
C TYR A 60 2.87 10.66 -1.60
N ARG A 61 3.43 10.05 -2.64
CA ARG A 61 3.93 10.81 -3.80
C ARG A 61 2.80 10.97 -4.81
N LYS A 62 2.37 12.23 -5.02
CA LYS A 62 1.49 12.62 -6.12
C LYS A 62 2.23 12.60 -7.45
#